data_AF-A0A833XJI6-F1
#
_entry.id   AF-A0A833XJI6-F1
#
_cell.length_a   1.000
_cell.length_b   1.000
_cell.length_c   1.000
_cell.angle_alpha   90.00
_cell.angle_beta   90.00
_cell.angle_gamma   90.00
#
_symmetry.space_group_name_H-M   'P 1'
#
loop_
_entity.id
_entity.type
_entity.pdbx_description
1 polymer ?
#
loop_
_entity_poly.entity_id
_entity_poly.type
_entity_poly.pdbx_seq_one_letter_code
_entity_poly.pdbx_strand_id
1 'polypeptide(L)'
;SPPIYKLETNQALFLSLAFQMAPKPEKKPAEKKPAEKAPVAAAAAEKKPRAEKKLPKEAASSVVDKKKKKAKRSVETYKMYIFKVLKQVHPDIGISGKAMGIMNSFINDIFEKLAQESSRLARYNKKPTITSREIQTAVRLVLPGELAKHAVSEGTKAVTKFTSS
;
A
#
# COMPACT_ATOMS: atom_id res chain seq x y z
N SER A 1 -52.27 -14.02 19.91
CA SER A 1 -51.63 -13.03 19.02
C SER A 1 -50.75 -12.10 19.83
N PRO A 2 -49.41 -12.12 19.67
CA PRO A 2 -48.52 -11.18 20.33
C PRO A 2 -48.47 -9.82 19.59
N PRO A 3 -48.42 -8.66 20.29
CA PRO A 3 -48.45 -7.35 19.65
C PRO A 3 -47.08 -6.86 19.15
N ILE A 4 -47.10 -6.10 18.05
CA ILE A 4 -45.93 -5.62 17.31
C ILE A 4 -45.57 -4.18 17.75
N TYR A 5 -44.75 -4.00 18.79
CA TYR A 5 -44.29 -2.64 19.20
C TYR A 5 -42.87 -2.61 19.80
N LYS A 6 -41.83 -2.84 18.97
CA LYS A 6 -40.41 -2.55 19.32
C LYS A 6 -39.56 -2.16 18.09
N LEU A 7 -40.03 -1.24 17.25
CA LEU A 7 -39.30 -0.81 16.03
C LEU A 7 -39.07 0.71 15.87
N GLU A 8 -39.83 1.59 16.53
CA GLU A 8 -39.68 3.05 16.33
C GLU A 8 -38.53 3.70 17.12
N THR A 9 -38.10 3.12 18.25
CA THR A 9 -37.12 3.78 19.15
C THR A 9 -35.69 3.92 18.59
N ASN A 10 -35.34 3.19 17.54
CA ASN A 10 -34.01 3.27 16.93
C ASN A 10 -33.88 4.30 15.80
N GLN A 11 -34.98 4.84 15.26
CA GLN A 11 -34.91 5.79 14.15
C GLN A 11 -34.62 7.22 14.63
N ALA A 12 -35.18 7.62 15.78
CA ALA A 12 -34.96 8.94 16.37
C ALA A 12 -33.50 9.19 16.81
N LEU A 13 -32.81 8.16 17.32
CA LEU A 13 -31.43 8.27 17.79
C LEU A 13 -30.41 8.50 16.66
N PHE A 14 -30.69 8.01 15.45
CA PHE A 14 -29.81 8.19 14.30
C PHE A 14 -29.89 9.60 13.69
N LEU A 15 -31.06 10.23 13.74
CA LEU A 15 -31.27 11.60 13.25
C LEU A 15 -30.63 12.67 14.16
N SER A 16 -30.59 12.46 15.48
CA SER A 16 -29.95 13.38 16.42
C SER A 16 -28.44 13.52 16.21
N LEU A 17 -27.76 12.43 15.84
CA LEU A 17 -26.29 12.43 15.70
C LEU A 17 -25.80 13.03 14.36
N ALA A 18 -26.67 13.11 13.36
CA ALA A 18 -26.33 13.63 12.02
C ALA A 18 -26.25 15.17 11.96
N PHE A 19 -26.74 15.90 12.97
CA PHE A 19 -26.90 17.35 12.92
C PHE A 19 -25.67 18.16 13.42
N GLN A 20 -24.67 17.52 14.05
CA GLN A 20 -23.67 18.25 14.84
C GLN A 20 -22.22 18.24 14.31
N MET A 21 -21.98 17.94 13.03
CA MET A 21 -20.65 18.09 12.40
C MET A 21 -20.70 18.72 11.00
N ALA A 22 -21.09 20.00 10.93
CA ALA A 22 -20.88 20.84 9.75
C ALA A 22 -19.55 21.62 9.88
N PRO A 23 -18.65 21.62 8.87
CA PRO A 23 -17.41 22.39 8.91
C PRO A 23 -17.68 23.89 8.65
N LYS A 24 -17.10 24.77 9.48
CA LYS A 24 -17.07 26.22 9.23
C LYS A 24 -16.02 26.56 8.15
N PRO A 25 -16.27 27.54 7.25
CA PRO A 25 -15.31 27.94 6.23
C PRO A 25 -14.38 29.05 6.73
N GLU A 26 -13.06 28.84 6.66
CA GLU A 26 -12.05 29.87 6.93
C GLU A 26 -11.04 30.06 5.79
N LYS A 27 -10.59 31.31 5.65
CA LYS A 27 -10.16 32.00 4.43
C LYS A 27 -8.74 31.67 3.93
N LYS A 28 -8.53 31.80 2.61
CA LYS A 28 -7.22 32.05 1.96
C LYS A 28 -6.68 33.46 2.31
N PRO A 29 -5.35 33.65 2.24
CA PRO A 29 -4.75 34.55 1.23
C PRO A 29 -3.69 33.83 0.35
N ALA A 30 -3.68 34.00 -0.98
CA ALA A 30 -2.83 34.96 -1.72
C ALA A 30 -1.31 34.72 -1.52
N GLU A 31 -0.64 33.93 -2.37
CA GLU A 31 -0.07 34.27 -3.70
C GLU A 31 1.29 35.00 -3.65
N LYS A 32 2.32 34.38 -4.27
CA LYS A 32 3.49 35.06 -4.89
C LYS A 32 4.33 34.11 -5.77
N LYS A 33 4.26 34.33 -7.10
CA LYS A 33 5.32 34.11 -8.12
C LYS A 33 5.91 35.50 -8.49
N PRO A 34 6.93 35.71 -9.37
CA PRO A 34 7.57 34.87 -10.41
C PRO A 34 9.04 34.50 -10.05
N ALA A 35 10.02 34.14 -10.91
CA ALA A 35 10.15 34.06 -12.39
C ALA A 35 11.08 32.87 -12.77
N GLU A 36 10.93 32.19 -13.92
CA GLU A 36 11.49 32.47 -15.27
C GLU A 36 13.03 32.31 -15.41
N LYS A 37 13.46 31.29 -16.17
CA LYS A 37 14.51 31.38 -17.23
C LYS A 37 14.75 30.06 -18.00
N ALA A 38 14.52 30.12 -19.30
CA ALA A 38 15.28 29.47 -20.39
C ALA A 38 15.84 30.64 -21.27
N PRO A 39 16.58 30.47 -22.40
CA PRO A 39 17.07 29.30 -23.16
C PRO A 39 18.63 29.17 -23.04
N VAL A 40 19.45 28.39 -23.78
CA VAL A 40 19.71 28.10 -25.23
C VAL A 40 20.53 26.78 -25.30
N ALA A 41 20.45 25.84 -26.26
CA ALA A 41 20.54 25.82 -27.75
C ALA A 41 21.98 25.66 -28.33
N ALA A 42 22.12 24.77 -29.34
CA ALA A 42 23.27 24.50 -30.24
C ALA A 42 24.54 23.78 -29.67
N ALA A 43 25.38 23.04 -30.43
CA ALA A 43 25.24 22.29 -31.70
C ALA A 43 26.54 21.46 -32.01
N ALA A 44 26.46 20.47 -32.93
CA ALA A 44 27.58 19.89 -33.73
C ALA A 44 28.73 19.13 -32.98
N ALA A 45 29.56 18.25 -33.58
CA ALA A 45 29.63 17.68 -34.95
C ALA A 45 30.25 16.25 -34.99
N GLU A 46 29.82 15.48 -36.01
CA GLU A 46 30.51 14.46 -36.83
C GLU A 46 31.85 13.77 -36.42
N LYS A 47 31.94 12.43 -36.60
CA LYS A 47 32.55 11.77 -37.82
C LYS A 47 32.55 10.22 -37.77
N LYS A 48 32.32 9.58 -38.93
CA LYS A 48 32.60 8.17 -39.32
C LYS A 48 33.53 8.20 -40.55
N PRO A 49 34.41 7.20 -40.84
CA PRO A 49 34.08 5.93 -41.57
C PRO A 49 34.76 4.67 -40.96
N ARG A 50 34.31 3.40 -41.08
CA ARG A 50 34.03 2.47 -42.22
C ARG A 50 35.27 1.84 -42.90
N ALA A 51 35.53 0.54 -42.63
CA ALA A 51 36.00 -0.54 -43.55
C ALA A 51 36.15 -1.88 -42.76
N GLU A 52 35.48 -2.99 -43.12
CA GLU A 52 36.02 -4.19 -43.83
C GLU A 52 36.91 -5.14 -42.97
N LYS A 53 36.92 -6.50 -43.05
CA LYS A 53 36.12 -7.52 -43.79
C LYS A 53 36.61 -8.96 -43.43
N LYS A 54 35.73 -9.86 -42.93
CA LYS A 54 35.80 -11.37 -42.96
C LYS A 54 36.98 -12.06 -42.23
N LEU A 55 36.99 -13.30 -41.69
CA LEU A 55 36.05 -14.44 -41.45
C LEU A 55 36.31 -14.99 -40.00
N PRO A 56 35.58 -16.00 -39.48
CA PRO A 56 36.11 -17.38 -39.53
C PRO A 56 35.07 -18.49 -39.79
N LYS A 57 35.56 -19.67 -40.19
CA LYS A 57 34.84 -20.95 -40.29
C LYS A 57 35.63 -22.00 -39.48
N GLU A 58 34.99 -23.12 -39.17
CA GLU A 58 35.42 -24.24 -38.30
C GLU A 58 35.16 -23.97 -36.80
N ALA A 59 34.33 -24.75 -36.07
CA ALA A 59 34.12 -26.20 -35.95
C ALA A 59 35.02 -26.84 -34.88
N ALA A 60 34.50 -26.94 -33.64
CA ALA A 60 34.58 -28.16 -32.80
C ALA A 60 33.79 -27.97 -31.49
N SER A 61 33.01 -29.01 -31.17
CA SER A 61 32.47 -29.42 -29.86
C SER A 61 32.94 -28.68 -28.58
N SER A 62 31.96 -28.28 -27.75
CA SER A 62 32.03 -28.55 -26.31
C SER A 62 30.65 -28.66 -25.64
N VAL A 63 30.45 -29.83 -25.03
CA VAL A 63 29.85 -30.08 -23.71
C VAL A 63 28.56 -29.34 -23.32
N VAL A 64 27.54 -30.18 -23.08
CA VAL A 64 26.45 -30.04 -22.11
C VAL A 64 26.65 -28.92 -21.08
N ASP A 65 25.95 -27.81 -21.27
CA ASP A 65 25.54 -26.99 -20.12
C ASP A 65 24.13 -26.44 -20.35
N LYS A 66 23.14 -27.29 -20.03
CA LYS A 66 21.76 -26.83 -19.77
C LYS A 66 21.83 -25.98 -18.51
N LYS A 67 22.22 -24.71 -18.67
CA LYS A 67 22.14 -23.64 -17.68
C LYS A 67 20.68 -23.43 -17.31
N LYS A 68 20.20 -24.32 -16.45
CA LYS A 68 18.87 -24.35 -15.86
C LYS A 68 18.72 -22.96 -15.24
N LYS A 69 18.00 -22.06 -15.92
CA LYS A 69 17.68 -20.72 -15.42
C LYS A 69 16.95 -20.98 -14.12
N LYS A 70 17.70 -20.95 -13.01
CA LYS A 70 17.20 -21.14 -11.65
C LYS A 70 16.15 -20.06 -11.53
N ALA A 71 14.88 -20.45 -11.61
CA ALA A 71 13.77 -19.52 -11.63
C ALA A 71 14.00 -18.61 -10.44
N LYS A 72 14.22 -17.31 -10.69
CA LYS A 72 14.39 -16.35 -9.61
C LYS A 72 13.13 -16.52 -8.78
N ARG A 73 13.26 -17.05 -7.56
CA ARG A 73 12.12 -17.13 -6.63
C ARG A 73 11.61 -15.71 -6.54
N SER A 74 10.46 -15.46 -7.16
CA SER A 74 9.85 -14.16 -7.12
C SER A 74 9.49 -13.96 -5.66
N VAL A 75 10.22 -13.11 -4.97
CA VAL A 75 9.87 -12.77 -3.59
C VAL A 75 8.59 -11.97 -3.71
N GLU A 76 7.45 -12.57 -3.36
CA GLU A 76 6.20 -11.84 -3.15
C GLU A 76 6.53 -10.61 -2.28
N THR A 77 6.36 -9.43 -2.85
CA THR A 77 6.69 -8.17 -2.20
C THR A 77 5.57 -7.18 -2.43
N TYR A 78 5.32 -6.32 -1.44
CA TYR A 78 4.18 -5.39 -1.45
C TYR A 78 4.34 -4.22 -2.44
N LYS A 79 5.39 -4.23 -3.28
CA LYS A 79 5.79 -3.13 -4.16
C LYS A 79 4.65 -2.61 -5.04
N MET A 80 3.90 -3.51 -5.67
CA MET A 80 2.79 -3.14 -6.55
C MET A 80 1.63 -2.49 -5.76
N TYR A 81 1.33 -2.97 -4.55
CA TYR A 81 0.28 -2.40 -3.70
C TYR A 81 0.68 -1.04 -3.13
N ILE A 82 1.91 -0.90 -2.67
CA ILE A 82 2.47 0.38 -2.19
C ILE A 82 2.42 1.43 -3.30
N PHE A 83 2.76 1.07 -4.56
CA PHE A 83 2.66 2.00 -5.68
C PHE A 83 1.21 2.39 -6.01
N LYS A 84 0.27 1.43 -5.94
CA LYS A 84 -1.18 1.71 -6.11
C LYS A 84 -1.70 2.69 -5.05
N VAL A 85 -1.35 2.49 -3.78
CA VAL A 85 -1.74 3.39 -2.68
C VAL A 85 -1.08 4.76 -2.84
N LEU A 86 0.22 4.82 -3.20
CA LEU A 86 0.92 6.08 -3.45
C LEU A 86 0.23 6.91 -4.53
N LYS A 87 -0.21 6.29 -5.64
CA LYS A 87 -0.91 7.01 -6.72
C LYS A 87 -2.35 7.39 -6.38
N GLN A 88 -2.97 6.75 -5.39
CA GLN A 88 -4.28 7.19 -4.86
C GLN A 88 -4.17 8.46 -4.00
N VAL A 89 -3.06 8.66 -3.28
CA VAL A 89 -2.85 9.87 -2.46
C VAL A 89 -2.12 10.99 -3.20
N HIS A 90 -1.16 10.65 -4.08
CA HIS A 90 -0.32 11.60 -4.81
C HIS A 90 -0.03 11.10 -6.24
N PRO A 91 -0.90 11.41 -7.22
CA PRO A 91 -0.74 10.97 -8.61
C PRO A 91 0.59 11.33 -9.25
N ASP A 92 1.16 12.50 -8.95
CA ASP A 92 2.36 13.03 -9.62
C ASP A 92 3.67 12.64 -8.92
N ILE A 93 3.63 12.11 -7.69
CA ILE A 93 4.83 11.78 -6.90
C ILE A 93 5.35 10.38 -7.26
N GLY A 94 6.68 10.22 -7.30
CA GLY A 94 7.37 8.94 -7.44
C GLY A 94 8.09 8.50 -6.16
N ILE A 95 8.32 7.20 -6.00
CA ILE A 95 9.09 6.62 -4.88
C ILE A 95 10.40 6.01 -5.40
N SER A 96 11.51 6.29 -4.71
CA SER A 96 12.82 5.74 -5.08
C SER A 96 12.92 4.24 -4.76
N GLY A 97 13.77 3.50 -5.48
CA GLY A 97 13.98 2.06 -5.23
C GLY A 97 14.42 1.72 -3.80
N LYS A 98 15.16 2.62 -3.14
CA LYS A 98 15.58 2.48 -1.73
C LYS A 98 14.40 2.70 -0.77
N ALA A 99 13.62 3.77 -0.95
CA ALA A 99 12.41 4.02 -0.16
C ALA A 99 11.37 2.91 -0.35
N MET A 100 11.24 2.40 -1.57
CA MET A 100 10.41 1.24 -1.91
C MET A 100 10.82 -0.03 -1.14
N GLY A 101 12.13 -0.25 -0.94
CA GLY A 101 12.65 -1.31 -0.07
C GLY A 101 12.25 -1.12 1.39
N ILE A 102 12.45 0.09 1.93
CA ILE A 102 12.10 0.44 3.33
C ILE A 102 10.61 0.22 3.58
N MET A 103 9.73 0.69 2.68
CA MET A 103 8.28 0.50 2.80
C MET A 103 7.87 -0.98 2.76
N ASN A 104 8.55 -1.81 1.98
CA ASN A 104 8.29 -3.25 1.97
C ASN A 104 8.68 -3.90 3.30
N SER A 105 9.85 -3.56 3.87
CA SER A 105 10.24 -4.07 5.19
C SER A 105 9.27 -3.60 6.27
N PHE A 106 8.91 -2.32 6.31
CA PHE A 106 7.97 -1.75 7.27
C PHE A 106 6.62 -2.50 7.31
N ILE A 107 6.06 -2.88 6.14
CA ILE A 107 4.82 -3.68 6.10
C ILE A 107 5.04 -5.07 6.72
N ASN A 108 6.17 -5.73 6.46
CA ASN A 108 6.49 -7.03 7.07
C ASN A 108 6.68 -6.91 8.60
N ASP A 109 7.40 -5.88 9.07
CA ASP A 109 7.64 -5.64 10.50
C ASP A 109 6.33 -5.42 11.27
N ILE A 110 5.38 -4.68 10.69
CA ILE A 110 4.05 -4.46 11.29
C ILE A 110 3.17 -5.70 11.16
N PHE A 111 3.18 -6.39 10.02
CA PHE A 111 2.44 -7.64 9.82
C PHE A 111 2.85 -8.70 10.84
N GLU A 112 4.16 -8.91 11.02
CA GLU A 112 4.67 -9.89 11.98
C GLU A 112 4.29 -9.53 13.42
N LYS A 113 4.45 -8.27 13.83
CA LYS A 113 4.01 -7.80 15.16
C LYS A 113 2.51 -8.05 15.40
N LEU A 114 1.66 -7.72 14.42
CA LEU A 114 0.21 -7.96 14.51
C LEU A 114 -0.14 -9.45 14.55
N ALA A 115 0.54 -10.29 13.75
CA ALA A 115 0.33 -11.73 13.72
C ALA A 115 0.77 -12.40 15.04
N GLN A 116 1.92 -12.00 15.58
CA GLN A 116 2.42 -12.47 16.86
C GLN A 116 1.46 -12.13 18.02
N GLU A 117 1.01 -10.88 18.12
CA GLU A 117 0.03 -10.49 19.15
C GLU A 117 -1.33 -11.18 18.96
N SER A 118 -1.85 -11.25 17.74
CA SER A 118 -3.12 -11.95 17.47
C SER A 118 -3.06 -13.45 17.83
N SER A 119 -1.92 -14.09 17.61
CA SER A 119 -1.65 -15.47 18.02
C SER A 119 -1.58 -15.61 19.55
N ARG A 120 -0.92 -14.68 20.26
CA ARG A 120 -0.91 -14.63 21.73
C ARG A 120 -2.35 -14.52 22.28
N LEU A 121 -3.16 -13.61 21.73
CA LEU A 121 -4.56 -13.42 22.14
C LEU A 121 -5.42 -14.66 21.89
N ALA A 122 -5.29 -15.32 20.74
CA ALA A 122 -6.01 -16.58 20.48
C ALA A 122 -5.64 -17.68 21.48
N ARG A 123 -4.34 -17.80 21.81
CA ARG A 123 -3.84 -18.77 22.81
C ARG A 123 -4.32 -18.47 24.23
N TYR A 124 -4.37 -17.20 24.65
CA TYR A 124 -4.96 -16.81 25.95
C TYR A 124 -6.44 -17.18 26.03
N ASN A 125 -7.18 -16.96 24.94
CA ASN A 125 -8.59 -17.33 24.81
C ASN A 125 -8.82 -18.84 24.60
N LYS A 126 -7.77 -19.66 24.57
CA LYS A 126 -7.78 -21.11 24.29
C LYS A 126 -8.46 -21.48 22.96
N LYS A 127 -8.41 -20.59 21.96
CA LYS A 127 -8.98 -20.81 20.63
C LYS A 127 -7.90 -21.22 19.63
N PRO A 128 -8.13 -22.23 18.77
CA PRO A 128 -7.21 -22.59 17.69
C PRO A 128 -7.27 -21.62 16.50
N THR A 129 -8.34 -20.83 16.39
CA THR A 129 -8.61 -19.93 15.26
C THR A 129 -8.43 -18.47 15.68
N ILE A 130 -7.60 -17.73 14.94
CA ILE A 130 -7.50 -16.27 15.04
C ILE A 130 -8.69 -15.68 14.28
N THR A 131 -9.55 -14.90 14.94
CA THR A 131 -10.67 -14.21 14.30
C THR A 131 -10.39 -12.72 14.11
N SER A 132 -11.27 -12.01 13.41
CA SER A 132 -11.21 -10.56 13.28
C SER A 132 -11.21 -9.83 14.63
N ARG A 133 -11.76 -10.42 15.70
CA ARG A 133 -11.73 -9.86 17.07
C ARG A 133 -10.32 -9.86 17.66
N GLU A 134 -9.57 -10.95 17.53
CA GLU A 134 -8.17 -11.02 17.99
C GLU A 134 -7.31 -10.01 17.20
N ILE A 135 -7.44 -9.96 15.87
CA ILE A 135 -6.75 -8.97 15.01
C ILE A 135 -7.09 -7.53 15.44
N GLN A 136 -8.38 -7.19 15.60
CA GLN A 136 -8.82 -5.84 15.97
C GLN A 136 -8.31 -5.44 17.38
N THR A 137 -8.08 -6.40 18.26
CA THR A 137 -7.54 -6.16 19.60
C THR A 137 -6.03 -6.01 19.56
N ALA A 138 -5.31 -6.86 18.80
CA ALA A 138 -3.89 -6.73 18.53
C ALA A 138 -3.53 -5.38 17.89
N VAL A 139 -4.34 -4.86 16.95
CA VAL A 139 -4.16 -3.51 16.37
C VAL A 139 -4.17 -2.41 17.44
N ARG A 140 -5.03 -2.52 18.46
CA ARG A 140 -5.09 -1.55 19.59
C ARG A 140 -3.93 -1.68 20.56
N LEU A 141 -3.24 -2.83 20.59
CA LEU A 141 -2.05 -3.06 21.43
C LEU A 141 -0.75 -2.64 20.72
N VAL A 142 -0.67 -2.86 19.41
CA VAL A 142 0.55 -2.60 18.61
C VAL A 142 0.65 -1.15 18.13
N LEU A 143 -0.47 -0.47 17.85
CA LEU A 143 -0.47 0.91 17.36
C LEU A 143 -0.80 1.92 18.48
N PRO A 144 -0.09 3.05 18.57
CA PRO A 144 -0.37 4.08 19.57
C PRO A 144 -1.52 5.01 19.18
N GLY A 145 -2.24 5.51 20.18
CA GLY A 145 -3.10 6.70 20.08
C GLY A 145 -4.12 6.67 18.93
N GLU A 146 -4.07 7.70 18.08
CA GLU A 146 -5.01 7.87 16.96
C GLU A 146 -4.80 6.87 15.82
N LEU A 147 -3.57 6.36 15.64
CA LEU A 147 -3.29 5.35 14.61
C LEU A 147 -4.10 4.08 14.84
N ALA A 148 -4.23 3.64 16.10
CA ALA A 148 -5.09 2.51 16.47
C ALA A 148 -6.57 2.78 16.14
N LYS A 149 -7.07 4.00 16.42
CA LYS A 149 -8.47 4.39 16.12
C LYS A 149 -8.75 4.32 14.63
N HIS A 150 -7.88 4.90 13.80
CA HIS A 150 -8.03 4.91 12.35
C HIS A 150 -7.86 3.50 11.75
N ALA A 151 -6.85 2.74 12.17
CA ALA A 151 -6.63 1.38 11.68
C ALA A 151 -7.80 0.44 12.01
N VAL A 152 -8.40 0.56 13.19
CA VAL A 152 -9.61 -0.19 13.56
C VAL A 152 -10.83 0.24 12.72
N SER A 153 -10.97 1.53 12.44
CA SER A 153 -12.04 2.05 11.57
C SER A 153 -11.93 1.51 10.15
N GLU A 154 -10.77 1.64 9.52
CA GLU A 154 -10.53 1.11 8.17
C GLU A 154 -10.66 -0.42 8.09
N GLY A 155 -10.13 -1.14 9.09
CA GLY A 155 -10.30 -2.59 9.18
C GLY A 155 -11.76 -3.02 9.29
N THR A 156 -12.57 -2.29 10.05
CA THR A 156 -14.02 -2.56 10.19
C THR A 156 -14.75 -2.31 8.87
N LYS A 157 -14.49 -1.16 8.21
CA LYS A 157 -15.05 -0.85 6.86
C LYS A 157 -14.73 -1.95 5.85
N ALA A 158 -13.48 -2.44 5.83
CA ALA A 158 -13.04 -3.49 4.93
C ALA A 158 -13.78 -4.82 5.17
N VAL A 159 -13.95 -5.22 6.43
CA VAL A 159 -14.73 -6.42 6.80
C VAL A 159 -16.20 -6.27 6.37
N THR A 160 -16.85 -5.15 6.68
CA THR A 160 -18.24 -4.90 6.26
C THR A 160 -18.39 -4.96 4.75
N LYS A 161 -17.51 -4.29 4.00
CA LYS A 161 -17.53 -4.34 2.53
C LYS A 161 -17.38 -5.76 2.00
N PHE A 162 -16.46 -6.55 2.57
CA PHE A 162 -16.25 -7.94 2.17
C PHE A 162 -17.48 -8.81 2.44
N THR A 163 -18.17 -8.62 3.58
CA THR A 163 -19.41 -9.38 3.89
C THR A 163 -20.64 -8.94 3.08
N SER A 164 -20.56 -7.82 2.37
CA SER A 164 -21.62 -7.30 1.49
C SER A 164 -21.27 -7.37 0.00
N SER A 165 -20.19 -8.10 -0.34
CA SER A 165 -19.75 -8.39 -1.71
C SER A 165 -20.09 -9.83 -2.08
#